data_AF-A0A3C0AMY2-F1
#
_entry.id   AF-A0A3C0AMY2-F1
#
_cell.length_a   1.000
_cell.length_b   1.000
_cell.length_c   1.000
_cell.angle_alpha   90.00
_cell.angle_beta   90.00
_cell.angle_gamma   90.00
#
_symmetry.space_group_name_H-M   'P 1'
#
loop_
_entity.id
_entity.type
_entity.pdbx_description
1 polymer ?
#
loop_
_entity_poly.entity_id
_entity_poly.type
_entity_poly.pdbx_seq_one_letter_code
_entity_poly.pdbx_strand_id
1 'polypeptide(L)'
;ATLKDGDNVTGIRMKAKIVKNKIAPPFRVAEFDMLTTGGINYELDLLDLAVENKIVKKSGSWFSYGELRLGQGRDKSKVILEENPDICEEIKQKVLAAQGVVPTPEEEPEPETEAAEA
;
A
#
# COMPACT_ATOMS: atom_id res chain seq x y z
N ALA A 1 3.13 -6.69 -17.87
CA ALA A 1 4.58 -6.99 -17.88
C ALA A 1 4.81 -8.24 -17.06
N THR A 2 5.63 -9.18 -17.50
CA THR A 2 5.88 -10.44 -16.76
C THR A 2 6.79 -10.16 -15.57
N LEU A 3 6.34 -10.50 -14.35
CA LEU A 3 7.13 -10.43 -13.13
C LEU A 3 7.98 -11.69 -13.03
N LYS A 4 9.30 -11.52 -13.00
CA LYS A 4 10.27 -12.60 -12.89
C LYS A 4 11.12 -12.38 -11.63
N ASP A 5 11.29 -13.42 -10.85
CA ASP A 5 12.25 -13.48 -9.74
C ASP A 5 13.37 -14.43 -10.15
N GLY A 6 14.52 -13.85 -10.56
CA GLY A 6 15.60 -14.59 -11.21
C GLY A 6 15.16 -15.26 -12.52
N ASP A 7 15.25 -16.60 -12.57
CA ASP A 7 14.81 -17.43 -13.70
C ASP A 7 13.34 -17.86 -13.62
N ASN A 8 12.67 -17.67 -12.48
CA ASN A 8 11.29 -18.11 -12.29
C ASN A 8 10.30 -17.00 -12.62
N VAL A 9 9.28 -17.33 -13.41
CA VAL A 9 8.15 -16.42 -13.68
C VAL A 9 7.19 -16.48 -12.51
N THR A 10 7.28 -15.51 -11.62
CA THR A 10 6.50 -15.46 -10.37
C THR A 10 5.10 -14.88 -10.59
N GLY A 11 4.89 -14.08 -11.63
CA GLY A 11 3.57 -13.51 -11.94
C GLY A 11 3.50 -12.61 -13.16
N ILE A 12 2.37 -11.92 -13.30
CA ILE A 12 2.06 -10.98 -14.39
C ILE A 12 1.49 -9.69 -13.79
N ARG A 13 2.07 -8.55 -14.14
CA ARG A 13 1.47 -7.23 -13.88
C ARG A 13 0.33 -7.00 -14.85
N MET A 14 -0.87 -6.84 -14.30
CA MET A 14 -2.12 -6.65 -15.03
C MET A 14 -2.60 -5.19 -14.92
N LYS A 15 -3.35 -4.77 -15.94
CA LYS A 15 -3.89 -3.41 -16.06
C LYS A 15 -5.37 -3.51 -16.40
N ALA A 16 -6.21 -3.13 -15.46
CA ALA A 16 -7.66 -3.13 -15.62
C ALA A 16 -8.15 -1.70 -15.88
N LYS A 17 -8.81 -1.48 -17.02
CA LYS A 17 -9.46 -0.21 -17.36
C LYS A 17 -10.96 -0.33 -17.18
N ILE A 18 -11.55 0.54 -16.37
CA ILE A 18 -12.99 0.57 -16.15
C ILE A 18 -13.65 1.32 -17.33
N VAL A 19 -14.14 0.57 -18.31
CA VAL A 19 -14.73 1.14 -19.54
C VAL A 19 -16.12 1.74 -19.34
N LYS A 20 -16.89 1.27 -18.35
CA LYS A 20 -18.23 1.75 -18.05
C LYS A 20 -18.46 1.71 -16.55
N ASN A 21 -18.64 2.87 -15.94
CA ASN A 21 -19.02 3.02 -14.54
C ASN A 21 -20.21 3.98 -14.49
N LYS A 22 -21.31 3.56 -13.84
CA LYS A 22 -22.52 4.38 -13.66
C LYS A 22 -22.58 5.05 -12.27
N ILE A 23 -21.70 4.67 -11.35
CA ILE A 23 -21.74 5.11 -9.95
C ILE A 23 -20.65 6.16 -9.69
N ALA A 24 -19.48 6.00 -10.32
CA ALA A 24 -18.35 6.91 -10.18
C ALA A 24 -17.74 7.24 -11.56
N PRO A 25 -16.75 8.15 -11.63
CA PRO A 25 -16.10 8.52 -12.89
C PRO A 25 -15.61 7.30 -13.68
N PRO A 26 -15.99 7.18 -14.97
CA PRO A 26 -15.53 6.09 -15.83
C PRO A 26 -14.06 6.31 -16.25
N PHE A 27 -13.48 5.29 -16.90
CA PHE A 27 -12.13 5.29 -17.49
C PHE A 27 -10.95 5.37 -16.53
N ARG A 28 -11.19 5.13 -15.23
CA ARG A 28 -10.11 4.85 -14.28
C ARG A 28 -9.37 3.56 -14.64
N VAL A 29 -8.13 3.50 -14.23
CA VAL A 29 -7.19 2.42 -14.52
C VAL A 29 -6.62 1.95 -13.19
N ALA A 30 -6.68 0.65 -12.94
CA ALA A 30 -6.02 0.00 -11.82
C ALA A 30 -4.92 -0.91 -12.36
N GLU A 31 -3.75 -0.87 -11.73
CA GLU A 31 -2.63 -1.77 -12.02
C GLU A 31 -2.42 -2.64 -10.79
N PHE A 32 -2.35 -3.95 -10.96
CA PHE A 32 -2.11 -4.87 -9.86
C PHE A 32 -1.31 -6.08 -10.35
N ASP A 33 -0.58 -6.69 -9.43
CA ASP A 33 0.24 -7.86 -9.71
C ASP A 33 -0.54 -9.15 -9.41
N MET A 34 -0.56 -10.06 -10.38
CA MET A 34 -1.15 -11.39 -10.25
C MET A 34 -0.05 -12.44 -10.21
N LEU A 35 0.05 -13.18 -9.11
CA LEU A 35 0.96 -14.30 -8.96
C LEU A 35 0.39 -15.56 -9.62
N THR A 36 1.29 -16.41 -10.10
CA THR A 36 0.93 -17.73 -10.64
C THR A 36 0.38 -18.66 -9.56
N THR A 37 0.89 -18.51 -8.33
CA THR A 37 0.43 -19.23 -7.14
C THR A 37 -0.09 -18.20 -6.15
N GLY A 38 -1.39 -18.22 -5.82
CA GLY A 38 -1.99 -17.30 -4.83
C GLY A 38 -2.84 -16.16 -5.40
N GLY A 39 -2.89 -15.96 -6.73
CA GLY A 39 -3.83 -15.02 -7.35
C GLY A 39 -3.42 -13.55 -7.19
N ILE A 40 -4.36 -12.70 -6.77
CA ILE A 40 -4.12 -11.25 -6.64
C ILE A 40 -3.37 -10.98 -5.34
N ASN A 41 -2.19 -10.37 -5.43
CA ASN A 41 -1.46 -9.92 -4.24
C ASN A 41 -2.03 -8.57 -3.78
N TYR A 42 -2.80 -8.60 -2.69
CA TYR A 42 -3.38 -7.40 -2.12
C TYR A 42 -2.34 -6.51 -1.43
N GLU A 43 -1.38 -7.13 -0.74
CA GLU A 43 -0.40 -6.44 0.12
C GLU A 43 0.62 -5.66 -0.72
N LEU A 44 1.02 -6.20 -1.87
CA LEU A 44 1.90 -5.48 -2.80
C LEU A 44 1.20 -4.27 -3.42
N ASP A 45 -0.09 -4.43 -3.79
CA ASP A 45 -0.88 -3.33 -4.36
C ASP A 45 -1.06 -2.21 -3.32
N LEU A 46 -1.35 -2.59 -2.08
CA LEU A 46 -1.43 -1.66 -0.96
C LEU A 46 -0.10 -0.93 -0.74
N LEU A 47 1.04 -1.62 -0.79
CA LEU A 47 2.36 -1.02 -0.65
C LEU A 47 2.64 -0.01 -1.78
N ASP A 48 2.29 -0.36 -3.01
CA ASP A 48 2.47 0.51 -4.17
C ASP A 48 1.62 1.79 -4.03
N LEU A 49 0.35 1.65 -3.63
CA LEU A 49 -0.53 2.78 -3.33
C LEU A 49 -0.01 3.61 -2.15
N ALA A 50 0.51 2.99 -1.11
CA ALA A 50 1.04 3.69 0.06
C ALA A 50 2.30 4.50 -0.27
N VAL A 51 3.14 4.01 -1.19
CA VAL A 51 4.30 4.75 -1.70
C VAL A 51 3.87 5.91 -2.59
N GLU A 52 2.87 5.70 -3.46
CA GLU A 52 2.31 6.76 -4.32
C GLU A 52 1.71 7.91 -3.50
N ASN A 53 0.98 7.57 -2.42
CA ASN A 53 0.40 8.55 -1.49
C ASN A 53 1.41 9.09 -0.45
N LYS A 54 2.70 8.74 -0.55
CA LYS A 54 3.80 9.18 0.35
C LYS A 54 3.61 8.78 1.83
N ILE A 55 2.77 7.80 2.11
CA ILE A 55 2.56 7.24 3.46
C ILE A 55 3.74 6.33 3.84
N VAL A 56 4.22 5.55 2.86
CA VAL A 56 5.44 4.74 3.00
C VAL A 56 6.60 5.43 2.30
N LYS A 57 7.72 5.57 3.00
CA LYS A 57 8.95 6.14 2.45
C LYS A 57 9.79 5.03 1.82
N LYS A 58 10.21 5.26 0.57
CA LYS A 58 11.13 4.40 -0.15
C LYS A 58 12.54 4.98 -0.10
N SER A 59 13.44 4.33 0.65
CA SER A 59 14.86 4.68 0.71
C SER A 59 15.67 3.68 -0.11
N GLY A 60 15.76 3.94 -1.42
CA GLY A 60 16.43 3.06 -2.36
C GLY A 60 15.68 1.73 -2.54
N SER A 61 16.25 0.64 -2.02
CA SER A 61 15.61 -0.69 -2.00
C SER A 61 14.85 -0.97 -0.70
N TRP A 62 14.85 -0.04 0.26
CA TRP A 62 14.18 -0.22 1.55
C TRP A 62 12.84 0.49 1.60
N PHE A 63 11.86 -0.14 2.24
CA PHE A 63 10.57 0.46 2.56
C PHE A 63 10.48 0.74 4.06
N SER A 64 9.98 1.91 4.41
CA SER A 64 9.84 2.36 5.80
C SER A 64 8.50 3.02 6.00
N TYR A 65 7.81 2.62 7.06
CA TYR A 65 6.54 3.16 7.49
C TYR A 65 6.74 3.83 8.86
N GLY A 66 6.70 5.17 8.89
CA GLY A 66 7.10 5.93 10.08
C GLY A 66 8.54 5.58 10.50
N GLU A 67 8.67 5.01 11.69
CA GLU A 67 9.93 4.53 12.27
C GLU A 67 10.19 3.02 12.00
N LEU A 68 9.16 2.29 11.56
CA LEU A 68 9.24 0.86 11.31
C LEU A 68 9.83 0.59 9.91
N ARG A 69 10.82 -0.29 9.84
CA ARG A 69 11.38 -0.75 8.56
C ARG A 69 10.62 -2.00 8.08
N LEU A 70 9.85 -1.83 7.01
CA LEU A 70 9.09 -2.90 6.34
C LEU A 70 9.97 -3.88 5.57
N GLY A 71 11.26 -3.58 5.38
CA GLY A 71 12.24 -4.49 4.79
C GLY A 71 12.81 -4.03 3.46
N GLN A 72 13.65 -4.89 2.89
CA GLN A 72 14.35 -4.65 1.63
C GLN A 72 13.62 -5.35 0.48
N GLY A 73 13.19 -4.58 -0.51
CA GLY A 73 12.48 -5.07 -1.68
C GLY A 73 10.99 -5.31 -1.44
N ARG A 74 10.26 -5.61 -2.51
CA ARG A 74 8.81 -5.83 -2.47
C ARG A 74 8.44 -7.16 -1.78
N ASP A 75 9.26 -8.18 -1.98
CA ASP A 75 8.98 -9.54 -1.48
C ASP A 75 9.03 -9.61 0.04
N LYS A 76 10.07 -9.04 0.68
CA LYS A 76 10.16 -8.99 2.13
C LYS A 76 9.11 -8.08 2.76
N SER A 77 8.81 -6.94 2.14
CA SER A 77 7.73 -6.07 2.62
C SER A 77 6.37 -6.76 2.59
N LYS A 78 6.13 -7.64 1.59
CA LYS A 78 4.93 -8.46 1.52
C LYS A 78 4.80 -9.35 2.76
N VAL A 79 5.85 -10.11 3.07
CA VAL A 79 5.85 -11.04 4.21
C VAL A 79 5.56 -10.30 5.51
N ILE A 80 6.19 -9.15 5.73
CA ILE A 80 5.96 -8.35 6.95
C ILE A 80 4.52 -7.82 7.04
N LEU A 81 3.91 -7.45 5.91
CA LEU A 81 2.51 -7.01 5.86
C LEU A 81 1.52 -8.17 6.04
N GLU A 82 1.86 -9.37 5.56
CA GLU A 82 1.08 -10.61 5.80
C GLU A 82 1.15 -11.05 7.27
N GLU A 83 2.32 -10.91 7.91
CA GLU A 83 2.52 -11.26 9.33
C GLU A 83 1.90 -10.25 10.30
N ASN A 84 1.76 -8.98 9.90
CA ASN A 84 1.23 -7.90 10.73
C ASN A 84 -0.03 -7.27 10.11
N PRO A 85 -1.20 -7.91 10.29
CA PRO A 85 -2.46 -7.41 9.72
C PRO A 85 -2.86 -6.04 10.29
N ASP A 86 -2.47 -5.71 11.52
CA ASP A 86 -2.78 -4.42 12.15
C ASP A 86 -2.16 -3.25 11.37
N ILE A 87 -0.90 -3.38 10.96
CA ILE A 87 -0.18 -2.38 10.15
C ILE A 87 -0.82 -2.27 8.76
N CYS A 88 -1.24 -3.41 8.20
CA CYS A 88 -1.90 -3.46 6.91
C CYS A 88 -3.23 -2.67 6.93
N GLU A 89 -4.05 -2.87 7.97
CA GLU A 89 -5.31 -2.13 8.15
C GLU A 89 -5.07 -0.63 8.35
N GLU A 90 -4.05 -0.25 9.14
CA GLU A 90 -3.69 1.15 9.37
C GLU A 90 -3.25 1.84 8.07
N ILE A 91 -2.37 1.21 7.29
CA ILE A 91 -1.91 1.74 5.99
C ILE A 91 -3.10 1.86 5.03
N LYS A 92 -3.97 0.86 4.98
CA LYS A 92 -5.19 0.87 4.16
C LYS A 92 -6.11 2.04 4.52
N GLN A 93 -6.35 2.28 5.81
CA GLN A 93 -7.17 3.42 6.25
C GLN A 93 -6.55 4.75 5.81
N LYS A 94 -5.24 4.93 6.02
CA LYS A 94 -4.52 6.15 5.60
C LYS A 94 -4.54 6.34 4.08
N VAL A 95 -4.37 5.28 3.30
CA VAL A 95 -4.44 5.31 1.82
C VAL A 95 -5.85 5.69 1.36
N LEU A 96 -6.88 5.09 1.95
CA LEU A 96 -8.27 5.38 1.59
C LEU A 96 -8.70 6.80 1.98
N ALA A 97 -8.20 7.31 3.11
CA ALA A 97 -8.39 8.69 3.52
C ALA A 97 -7.71 9.67 2.55
N ALA A 98 -6.47 9.37 2.12
CA ALA A 98 -5.76 10.17 1.13
C ALA A 98 -6.48 10.22 -0.23
N GLN A 99 -7.18 9.16 -0.61
CA GLN A 99 -7.96 9.11 -1.86
C GLN A 99 -9.42 9.59 -1.72
N GLY A 100 -9.86 9.97 -0.51
CA GLY A 100 -11.19 10.53 -0.26
C GLY A 100 -12.35 9.55 -0.47
N VAL A 101 -12.12 8.23 -0.34
CA VAL A 101 -13.13 7.17 -0.56
C VAL A 101 -13.92 6.86 0.70
N VAL A 102 -13.36 7.12 1.87
CA VAL A 102 -14.04 7.03 3.18
C VAL A 102 -13.83 8.33 3.95
N PRO A 103 -14.81 8.77 4.76
CA PRO A 103 -14.57 9.79 5.77
C PRO A 103 -13.55 9.23 6.77
N THR A 104 -12.58 10.05 7.11
CA THR A 104 -11.57 9.82 8.14
C THR A 104 -12.23 9.23 9.39
N PRO A 105 -11.88 8.00 9.84
CA PRO A 105 -12.00 7.71 11.25
C PRO A 105 -10.88 8.51 11.91
N GLU A 106 -11.28 9.57 12.60
CA GLU A 106 -10.58 10.27 13.67
C GLU A 106 -9.04 10.35 13.58
N GLU A 107 -8.55 11.58 13.42
CA GLU A 107 -7.41 12.05 14.21
C GLU A 107 -7.52 11.45 15.62
N GLU A 108 -6.66 10.49 15.96
CA GLU A 108 -6.11 10.52 17.31
C GLU A 108 -5.20 11.74 17.35
N PRO A 109 -5.53 12.79 18.12
CA PRO A 109 -4.62 13.90 18.31
C PRO A 109 -3.38 13.34 18.97
N GLU A 110 -2.22 13.56 18.35
CA GLU A 110 -0.97 13.59 19.11
C GLU A 110 -1.22 14.54 20.29
N PRO A 111 -1.09 14.10 21.56
CA PRO A 111 -1.14 15.04 22.64
C PRO A 111 0.02 16.01 22.45
N GLU A 112 -0.31 17.27 22.13
CA GLU A 112 0.55 18.41 22.32
C GLU A 112 1.14 18.33 23.74
N THR A 113 2.35 17.82 23.88
CA THR A 113 3.18 18.11 25.05
C THR A 113 3.73 19.51 24.85
N GLU A 114 2.90 20.51 25.11
CA GLU A 114 3.35 21.85 25.44
C GLU A 114 2.78 22.25 26.80
N ALA A 115 3.71 22.69 27.67
CA ALA A 115 3.57 23.60 28.82
C ALA A 115 3.95 23.05 30.21
N ALA A 116 5.03 23.68 30.74
CA ALA A 116 5.40 24.05 32.11
C ALA A 116 6.86 23.62 32.37
N GLU A 117 7.89 24.47 32.22
CA GLU A 117 8.11 25.73 32.96
C GLU A 117 7.52 25.71 34.37
N ALA A 118 8.32 25.20 35.32
CA ALA A 118 8.44 25.66 36.69
C ALA A 118 9.78 25.18 37.27
#